data_AF-A0A957J6F0-F1
#
_entry.id   AF-A0A957J6F0-F1
#
_cell.length_a   1.000
_cell.length_b   1.000
_cell.length_c   1.000
_cell.angle_alpha   90.00
_cell.angle_beta   90.00
_cell.angle_gamma   90.00
#
_symmetry.space_group_name_H-M   'P 1'
#
loop_
_entity.id
_entity.type
_entity.pdbx_description
1 polymer ?
#
loop_
_entity_poly.entity_id
_entity_poly.type
_entity_poly.pdbx_seq_one_letter_code
_entity_poly.pdbx_strand_id
1 'polypeptide(L)'
;MIKLRDYQQNAVSAVFDAWRDHDDVLIVMATGTGKTETLLGVLAQAKQETAGFRALIMAHRDELIHQPTNRIERGWRDRLPVPGIVMGSTNEPDRQIVVATVQTLAGKSADDMRRLDEVLSHGAFTHFVIDEAHHATAETYRRVIARLKETNSALKHLGVTATPKRSDDNGLKLVYSHVAYRLTIKDAIDKLGCLVPFMALGFTLPVETRSAIMRNGQYSEGKLDKLLTAANVEEIIIEKWKGNAEKIPTIIFTAGVQQAHSLARAFCAAGVSAIAADGTTSREERRRILVEFSAGHYQVIVNCALWTEGMDAPSIGCVVNAAPTKSDLVYIQRIGRGLRPHPSKERCLILDFAPLDDRDIVMAGDLLGVPREQKKAVTKAADDAVIMDFFGFKQKAQGIDAEPDALVVKVLDFFTKKTNLSWVHDGIVATATVKADETICIVFPQYERLATAEAMRQAGRLTPAQEAAADRLERFQLFVVRQRELIELDTFDDWQDATNAAEAYADIHMDTTLAKRSRPWKIQPASNKQMEFAKRLGVWSDGMGKGEAAKAITHKLARNMLVESKVVREV
;
A
#
# COMPACT_ATOMS: atom_id res chain seq x y z
N MET A 1 14.71 -28.48 1.72
CA MET A 1 14.62 -28.06 3.13
C MET A 1 14.47 -26.55 3.20
N ILE A 2 13.35 -26.04 3.73
CA ILE A 2 13.15 -24.59 3.92
C ILE A 2 13.86 -24.12 5.19
N LYS A 3 14.69 -23.09 5.08
CA LYS A 3 15.30 -22.38 6.21
C LYS A 3 14.50 -21.12 6.48
N LEU A 4 14.03 -20.95 7.72
CA LEU A 4 13.37 -19.72 8.16
C LEU A 4 14.37 -18.56 8.16
N ARG A 5 13.87 -17.37 7.83
CA ARG A 5 14.62 -16.11 7.98
C ARG A 5 14.70 -15.73 9.46
N ASP A 6 15.69 -14.94 9.84
CA ASP A 6 15.95 -14.61 11.25
C ASP A 6 14.73 -14.01 11.96
N TYR A 7 14.01 -13.09 11.30
CA TYR A 7 12.80 -12.51 11.88
C TYR A 7 11.64 -13.52 12.01
N GLN A 8 11.58 -14.53 11.14
CA GLN A 8 10.60 -15.61 11.26
C GLN A 8 10.97 -16.53 12.41
N GLN A 9 12.25 -16.84 12.59
CA GLN A 9 12.73 -17.60 13.74
C GLN A 9 12.50 -16.85 15.06
N ASN A 10 12.74 -15.53 15.09
CA ASN A 10 12.44 -14.69 16.25
C ASN A 10 10.95 -14.68 16.57
N ALA A 11 10.08 -14.65 15.55
CA ALA A 11 8.63 -14.76 15.74
C ALA A 11 8.23 -16.13 16.31
N VAL A 12 8.84 -17.22 15.83
CA VAL A 12 8.63 -18.57 16.39
C VAL A 12 9.04 -18.60 17.85
N SER A 13 10.28 -18.17 18.18
CA SER A 13 10.76 -18.14 19.57
C SER A 13 9.85 -17.32 20.49
N ALA A 14 9.41 -16.13 20.04
CA ALA A 14 8.51 -15.28 20.80
C ALA A 14 7.15 -15.94 21.08
N VAL A 15 6.63 -16.75 20.14
CA VAL A 15 5.39 -17.53 20.35
C VAL A 15 5.57 -18.57 21.45
N PHE A 16 6.67 -19.33 21.43
CA PHE A 16 6.94 -20.34 22.46
C PHE A 16 7.20 -19.72 23.84
N ASP A 17 7.87 -18.58 23.89
CA ASP A 17 8.06 -17.83 25.14
C ASP A 17 6.72 -17.32 25.68
N ALA A 18 5.86 -16.76 24.82
CA ALA A 18 4.53 -16.31 25.22
C ALA A 18 3.62 -17.47 25.68
N TRP A 19 3.73 -18.65 25.05
CA TRP A 19 2.96 -19.84 25.42
C TRP A 19 3.28 -20.41 26.80
N ARG A 20 4.30 -19.91 27.50
CA ARG A 20 4.57 -20.23 28.91
C ARG A 20 3.53 -19.62 29.84
N ASP A 21 3.08 -18.41 29.54
CA ASP A 21 2.19 -17.61 30.40
C ASP A 21 0.81 -17.35 29.77
N HIS A 22 0.66 -17.57 28.46
CA HIS A 22 -0.55 -17.24 27.70
C HIS A 22 -0.89 -18.34 26.71
N ASP A 23 -2.10 -18.92 26.77
CA ASP A 23 -2.52 -19.95 25.80
C ASP A 23 -2.94 -19.37 24.44
N ASP A 24 -3.53 -18.16 24.44
CA ASP A 24 -4.00 -17.47 23.24
C ASP A 24 -3.06 -16.35 22.80
N VAL A 25 -2.22 -16.66 21.81
CA VAL A 25 -1.17 -15.78 21.34
C VAL A 25 -1.45 -15.29 19.92
N LEU A 26 -1.20 -14.02 19.65
CA LEU A 26 -1.31 -13.40 18.34
C LEU A 26 0.08 -12.99 17.82
N ILE A 27 0.36 -13.27 16.55
CA ILE A 27 1.45 -12.63 15.81
C ILE A 27 0.90 -11.75 14.70
N VAL A 28 1.52 -10.58 14.57
CA VAL A 28 1.18 -9.58 13.57
C VAL A 28 2.35 -9.49 12.59
N MET A 29 2.14 -9.90 11.35
CA MET A 29 3.20 -9.92 10.34
C MET A 29 2.68 -9.39 9.01
N ALA A 30 3.35 -8.37 8.47
CA ALA A 30 2.98 -7.74 7.21
C ALA A 30 2.84 -8.73 6.04
N THR A 31 1.91 -8.46 5.13
CA THR A 31 1.77 -9.23 3.89
C THR A 31 3.10 -9.27 3.13
N GLY A 32 3.46 -10.44 2.61
CA GLY A 32 4.72 -10.64 1.89
C GLY A 32 5.91 -11.04 2.77
N THR A 33 5.81 -10.96 4.10
CA THR A 33 6.90 -11.35 5.02
C THR A 33 6.98 -12.86 5.30
N GLY A 34 6.06 -13.66 4.74
CA GLY A 34 6.08 -15.12 4.87
C GLY A 34 5.32 -15.67 6.09
N LYS A 35 4.13 -15.14 6.38
CA LYS A 35 3.21 -15.62 7.44
C LYS A 35 3.06 -17.15 7.47
N THR A 36 2.83 -17.75 6.30
CA THR A 36 2.69 -19.21 6.15
C THR A 36 3.96 -19.98 6.53
N GLU A 37 5.15 -19.43 6.27
CA GLU A 37 6.39 -20.09 6.71
C GLU A 37 6.57 -20.01 8.22
N THR A 38 6.25 -18.85 8.81
CA THR A 38 6.30 -18.68 10.26
C THR A 38 5.35 -19.63 10.98
N LEU A 39 4.09 -19.75 10.53
CA LEU A 39 3.11 -20.64 11.17
C LEU A 39 3.52 -22.12 11.05
N LEU A 40 4.07 -22.54 9.91
CA LEU A 40 4.59 -23.89 9.73
C LEU A 40 5.85 -24.13 10.59
N GLY A 41 6.68 -23.11 10.75
CA GLY A 41 7.80 -23.10 11.69
C GLY A 41 7.37 -23.37 13.13
N VAL A 42 6.33 -22.67 13.59
CA VAL A 42 5.75 -22.90 14.92
C VAL A 42 5.26 -24.34 15.06
N LEU A 43 4.50 -24.85 14.09
CA LEU A 43 4.00 -26.24 14.15
C LEU A 43 5.12 -27.27 14.12
N ALA A 44 6.19 -27.01 13.38
CA ALA A 44 7.33 -27.91 13.29
C ALA A 44 8.06 -28.03 14.63
N GLN A 45 8.25 -26.92 15.34
CA GLN A 45 8.81 -26.92 16.69
C GLN A 45 7.83 -27.54 17.70
N ALA A 46 6.54 -27.22 17.61
CA ALA A 46 5.52 -27.77 18.50
C ALA A 46 5.43 -29.29 18.43
N LYS A 47 5.58 -29.87 17.23
CA LYS A 47 5.64 -31.32 17.03
C LYS A 47 6.82 -31.98 17.74
N GLN A 48 7.95 -31.28 17.87
CA GLN A 48 9.14 -31.80 18.56
C GLN A 48 8.99 -31.71 20.08
N GLU A 49 8.33 -30.67 20.58
CA GLU A 49 8.26 -30.35 22.01
C GLU A 49 6.99 -30.88 22.71
N THR A 50 5.95 -31.25 21.95
CA THR A 50 4.64 -31.63 22.51
C THR A 50 4.34 -33.11 22.31
N ALA A 51 4.25 -33.85 23.41
CA ALA A 51 3.75 -35.22 23.39
C ALA A 51 2.30 -35.27 22.89
N GLY A 52 1.97 -36.23 22.02
CA GLY A 52 0.63 -36.32 21.44
C GLY A 52 0.26 -35.16 20.50
N PHE A 53 1.26 -34.48 19.91
CA PHE A 53 1.04 -33.36 19.00
C PHE A 53 -0.04 -33.67 17.96
N ARG A 54 -1.08 -32.83 17.95
CA ARG A 54 -2.10 -32.79 16.91
C ARG A 54 -2.51 -31.34 16.71
N ALA A 55 -2.54 -30.87 15.47
CA ALA A 55 -2.79 -29.47 15.16
C ALA A 55 -3.97 -29.27 14.20
N LEU A 56 -4.76 -28.22 14.46
CA LEU A 56 -5.79 -27.74 13.55
C LEU A 56 -5.38 -26.38 12.98
N ILE A 57 -5.40 -26.24 11.66
CA ILE A 57 -5.21 -24.97 10.95
C ILE A 57 -6.56 -24.57 10.35
N MET A 58 -7.11 -23.44 10.78
CA MET A 58 -8.33 -22.90 10.23
C MET A 58 -8.03 -21.86 9.16
N ALA A 59 -8.54 -22.09 7.96
CA ALA A 59 -8.47 -21.18 6.83
C ALA A 59 -9.81 -20.44 6.65
N HIS A 60 -9.75 -19.16 6.25
CA HIS A 60 -10.95 -18.34 6.02
C HIS A 60 -11.58 -18.56 4.64
N ARG A 61 -10.79 -18.99 3.64
CA ARG A 61 -11.22 -19.16 2.24
C ARG A 61 -10.80 -20.50 1.67
N ASP A 62 -11.60 -20.99 0.72
CA ASP A 62 -11.39 -22.29 0.10
C ASP A 62 -10.05 -22.35 -0.65
N GLU A 63 -9.64 -21.25 -1.31
CA GLU A 63 -8.37 -21.18 -2.03
C GLU A 63 -7.14 -21.30 -1.12
N LEU A 64 -7.29 -21.02 0.17
CA LEU A 64 -6.20 -21.05 1.15
C LEU A 64 -6.03 -22.41 1.81
N ILE A 65 -7.04 -23.31 1.75
CA ILE A 65 -6.95 -24.59 2.46
C ILE A 65 -5.79 -25.46 1.96
N HIS A 66 -5.50 -25.36 0.66
CA HIS A 66 -4.41 -26.12 0.05
C HIS A 66 -3.05 -25.45 0.24
N GLN A 67 -3.00 -24.20 0.71
CA GLN A 67 -1.74 -23.48 0.83
C GLN A 67 -0.81 -24.12 1.89
N PRO A 68 -1.24 -24.40 3.14
CA PRO A 68 -0.41 -25.13 4.09
C PRO A 68 0.03 -26.50 3.55
N THR A 69 -0.89 -27.25 2.93
CA THR A 69 -0.58 -28.56 2.34
C THR A 69 0.51 -28.46 1.27
N ASN A 70 0.34 -27.60 0.27
CA ASN A 70 1.32 -27.41 -0.81
C ASN A 70 2.69 -26.96 -0.27
N ARG A 71 2.70 -26.11 0.76
CA ARG A 71 3.95 -25.63 1.38
C ARG A 71 4.65 -26.74 2.17
N ILE A 72 3.89 -27.57 2.87
CA ILE A 72 4.43 -28.73 3.55
C ILE A 72 5.06 -29.69 2.54
N GLU A 73 4.34 -30.01 1.47
CA GLU A 73 4.83 -30.92 0.44
C GLU A 73 6.11 -30.45 -0.25
N ARG A 74 6.23 -29.14 -0.50
CA ARG A 74 7.38 -28.57 -1.21
C ARG A 74 8.61 -28.34 -0.35
N GLY A 75 8.50 -28.31 0.97
CA GLY A 75 9.63 -27.88 1.80
C GLY A 75 9.65 -28.23 3.27
N TRP A 76 8.56 -28.77 3.83
CA TRP A 76 8.48 -29.16 5.25
C TRP A 76 8.22 -30.66 5.49
N ARG A 77 8.16 -31.50 4.46
CA ARG A 77 7.91 -32.96 4.59
C ARG A 77 8.81 -33.65 5.62
N ASP A 78 10.04 -33.19 5.79
CA ASP A 78 11.01 -33.75 6.75
C ASP A 78 10.64 -33.46 8.22
N ARG A 79 9.82 -32.42 8.46
CA ARG A 79 9.46 -31.94 9.81
C ARG A 79 7.99 -32.14 10.11
N LEU A 80 7.12 -31.95 9.13
CA LEU A 80 5.66 -31.98 9.27
C LEU A 80 5.03 -33.08 8.41
N PRO A 81 4.05 -33.83 8.96
CA PRO A 81 3.28 -34.79 8.18
C PRO A 81 2.36 -34.05 7.18
N VAL A 82 1.84 -34.81 6.21
CA VAL A 82 0.82 -34.30 5.29
C VAL A 82 -0.45 -33.95 6.07
N PRO A 83 -1.01 -32.75 5.90
CA PRO A 83 -2.29 -32.42 6.51
C PRO A 83 -3.45 -33.16 5.86
N GLY A 84 -4.45 -33.52 6.68
CA GLY A 84 -5.78 -33.90 6.19
C GLY A 84 -6.62 -32.66 5.92
N ILE A 85 -7.48 -32.73 4.90
CA ILE A 85 -8.38 -31.64 4.53
C ILE A 85 -9.81 -31.96 5.01
N VAL A 86 -10.43 -31.01 5.71
CA VAL A 86 -11.84 -31.08 6.11
C VAL A 86 -12.58 -29.86 5.55
N MET A 87 -13.24 -30.04 4.41
CA MET A 87 -13.95 -29.00 3.68
C MET A 87 -15.04 -29.59 2.80
N GLY A 88 -16.28 -29.14 2.98
CA GLY A 88 -17.40 -29.56 2.12
C GLY A 88 -17.53 -31.08 2.07
N SER A 89 -17.31 -31.66 0.87
CA SER A 89 -17.32 -33.11 0.64
C SER A 89 -16.03 -33.83 1.04
N THR A 90 -14.91 -33.12 1.15
CA THR A 90 -13.61 -33.69 1.56
C THR A 90 -13.55 -33.76 3.08
N ASN A 91 -13.20 -34.93 3.61
CA ASN A 91 -13.18 -35.17 5.05
C ASN A 91 -12.09 -36.17 5.43
N GLU A 92 -10.92 -35.66 5.79
CA GLU A 92 -9.79 -36.44 6.29
C GLU A 92 -9.48 -36.06 7.76
N PRO A 93 -10.35 -36.45 8.70
CA PRO A 93 -10.28 -35.97 10.08
C PRO A 93 -9.14 -36.61 10.88
N ASP A 94 -8.71 -37.82 10.56
CA ASP A 94 -7.82 -38.68 11.36
C ASP A 94 -6.34 -38.28 11.31
N ARG A 95 -5.98 -37.22 10.58
CA ARG A 95 -4.59 -36.78 10.42
C ARG A 95 -4.06 -36.05 11.64
N GLN A 96 -2.73 -36.09 11.79
CA GLN A 96 -2.01 -35.38 12.85
C GLN A 96 -2.09 -33.85 12.70
N ILE A 97 -2.14 -33.37 11.46
CA ILE A 97 -2.44 -31.98 11.13
C ILE A 97 -3.72 -32.00 10.31
N VAL A 98 -4.71 -31.19 10.69
CA VAL A 98 -5.95 -31.02 9.94
C VAL A 98 -6.02 -29.56 9.48
N VAL A 99 -6.35 -29.34 8.22
CA VAL A 99 -6.71 -28.01 7.71
C VAL A 99 -8.20 -28.01 7.39
N ALA A 100 -8.92 -27.01 7.89
CA ALA A 100 -10.36 -26.94 7.73
C ALA A 100 -10.86 -25.51 7.51
N THR A 101 -12.02 -25.37 6.87
CA THR A 101 -12.72 -24.08 6.81
C THR A 101 -13.64 -23.88 8.00
N VAL A 102 -13.79 -22.63 8.43
CA VAL A 102 -14.70 -22.29 9.54
C VAL A 102 -16.14 -22.69 9.23
N GLN A 103 -16.59 -22.54 7.99
CA GLN A 103 -17.96 -22.87 7.56
C GLN A 103 -18.24 -24.38 7.72
N THR A 104 -17.23 -25.21 7.48
CA THR A 104 -17.34 -26.66 7.61
C THR A 104 -17.37 -27.10 9.08
N LEU A 105 -16.61 -26.44 9.95
CA LEU A 105 -16.51 -26.81 11.37
C LEU A 105 -17.58 -26.19 12.27
N ALA A 106 -17.97 -24.93 12.02
CA ALA A 106 -18.80 -24.15 12.93
C ALA A 106 -20.29 -24.53 12.92
N GLY A 107 -20.70 -25.41 12.00
CA GLY A 107 -22.08 -25.90 11.90
C GLY A 107 -23.10 -24.80 11.61
N LYS A 108 -24.39 -25.15 11.71
CA LYS A 108 -25.49 -24.16 11.65
C LYS A 108 -25.73 -23.48 13.00
N SER A 109 -25.43 -24.16 14.10
CA SER A 109 -25.60 -23.68 15.48
C SER A 109 -24.55 -24.34 16.40
N ALA A 110 -24.49 -23.91 17.67
CA ALA A 110 -23.63 -24.53 18.68
C ALA A 110 -23.99 -26.00 18.94
N ASP A 111 -25.26 -26.37 18.80
CA ASP A 111 -25.74 -27.74 18.98
C ASP A 111 -25.56 -28.62 17.73
N ASP A 112 -25.18 -28.03 16.59
CA ASP A 112 -25.03 -28.71 15.29
C ASP A 112 -23.58 -28.61 14.78
N MET A 113 -22.61 -28.96 15.62
CA MET A 113 -21.18 -28.96 15.32
C MET A 113 -20.63 -30.36 14.96
N ARG A 114 -21.48 -31.20 14.35
CA ARG A 114 -21.20 -32.63 14.06
C ARG A 114 -19.86 -32.88 13.40
N ARG A 115 -19.47 -32.02 12.46
CA ARG A 115 -18.19 -32.15 11.76
C ARG A 115 -17.00 -31.91 12.67
N LEU A 116 -17.07 -30.91 13.55
CA LEU A 116 -16.03 -30.67 14.54
C LEU A 116 -15.99 -31.82 15.56
N ASP A 117 -17.15 -32.31 16.01
CA ASP A 117 -17.22 -33.45 16.93
C ASP A 117 -16.62 -34.73 16.31
N GLU A 118 -16.90 -34.99 15.03
CA GLU A 118 -16.28 -36.08 14.27
C GLU A 118 -14.74 -35.93 14.26
N VAL A 119 -14.23 -34.74 13.93
CA VAL A 119 -12.78 -34.46 13.92
C VAL A 119 -12.16 -34.67 15.30
N LEU A 120 -12.86 -34.26 16.36
CA LEU A 120 -12.42 -34.41 17.75
C LEU A 120 -12.51 -35.86 18.26
N SER A 121 -13.37 -36.71 17.68
CA SER A 121 -13.46 -38.14 18.02
C SER A 121 -12.16 -38.90 17.70
N HIS A 122 -11.34 -38.37 16.79
CA HIS A 122 -10.01 -38.88 16.46
C HIS A 122 -8.89 -38.35 17.38
N GLY A 123 -9.22 -37.56 18.41
CA GLY A 123 -8.29 -37.08 19.43
C GLY A 123 -8.42 -35.58 19.72
N ALA A 124 -7.95 -35.13 20.87
CA ALA A 124 -7.89 -33.69 21.15
C ALA A 124 -6.78 -33.01 20.33
N PHE A 125 -6.98 -31.77 19.91
CA PHE A 125 -5.91 -30.95 19.36
C PHE A 125 -5.07 -30.35 20.49
N THR A 126 -3.75 -30.39 20.35
CA THR A 126 -2.84 -29.68 21.27
C THR A 126 -2.55 -28.27 20.79
N HIS A 127 -2.62 -28.04 19.48
CA HIS A 127 -2.36 -26.75 18.85
C HIS A 127 -3.49 -26.35 17.91
N PHE A 128 -3.85 -25.08 17.92
CA PHE A 128 -4.83 -24.50 17.01
C PHE A 128 -4.29 -23.22 16.40
N VAL A 129 -4.39 -23.09 15.07
CA VAL A 129 -3.89 -21.94 14.32
C VAL A 129 -5.02 -21.32 13.50
N ILE A 130 -5.21 -20.01 13.61
CA ILE A 130 -6.06 -19.24 12.72
C ILE A 130 -5.19 -18.35 11.84
N ASP A 131 -5.20 -18.59 10.54
CA ASP A 131 -4.69 -17.61 9.57
C ASP A 131 -5.75 -16.52 9.33
N GLU A 132 -5.31 -15.30 9.08
CA GLU A 132 -6.16 -14.10 9.05
C GLU A 132 -7.01 -13.94 10.33
N ALA A 133 -6.32 -14.02 11.47
CA ALA A 133 -6.88 -14.02 12.83
C ALA A 133 -7.82 -12.85 13.17
N HIS A 134 -7.85 -11.78 12.38
CA HIS A 134 -8.84 -10.71 12.54
C HIS A 134 -10.30 -11.21 12.38
N HIS A 135 -10.52 -12.35 11.71
CA HIS A 135 -11.83 -13.00 11.64
C HIS A 135 -12.26 -13.72 12.92
N ALA A 136 -11.33 -13.98 13.85
CA ALA A 136 -11.60 -14.78 15.05
C ALA A 136 -12.67 -14.18 15.98
N THR A 137 -12.99 -12.90 15.81
CA THR A 137 -14.05 -12.19 16.56
C THR A 137 -15.47 -12.61 16.15
N ALA A 138 -15.64 -13.18 14.96
CA ALA A 138 -16.94 -13.64 14.48
C ALA A 138 -17.48 -14.79 15.35
N GLU A 139 -18.81 -14.88 15.48
CA GLU A 139 -19.46 -15.89 16.32
C GLU A 139 -19.09 -17.32 15.90
N THR A 140 -19.03 -17.60 14.59
CA THR A 140 -18.64 -18.91 14.05
C THR A 140 -17.26 -19.35 14.51
N TYR A 141 -16.28 -18.43 14.52
CA TYR A 141 -14.94 -18.71 15.02
C TYR A 141 -14.93 -18.93 16.53
N ARG A 142 -15.62 -18.07 17.28
CA ARG A 142 -15.71 -18.18 18.74
C ARG A 142 -16.34 -19.51 19.19
N ARG A 143 -17.34 -20.03 18.48
CA ARG A 143 -17.93 -21.35 18.76
C ARG A 143 -16.91 -22.48 18.59
N VAL A 144 -16.15 -22.47 17.49
CA VAL A 144 -15.10 -23.49 17.27
C VAL A 144 -14.02 -23.39 18.34
N ILE A 145 -13.54 -22.17 18.66
CA ILE A 145 -12.55 -21.96 19.73
C ILE A 145 -13.05 -22.50 21.07
N ALA A 146 -14.29 -22.18 21.45
CA ALA A 146 -14.89 -22.64 22.70
C ALA A 146 -14.92 -24.16 22.78
N ARG A 147 -15.43 -24.83 21.72
CA ARG A 147 -15.52 -26.30 21.65
C ARG A 147 -14.15 -26.98 21.71
N LEU A 148 -13.13 -26.40 21.07
CA LEU A 148 -11.76 -26.90 21.13
C LEU A 148 -11.19 -26.79 22.55
N LYS A 149 -11.43 -25.67 23.25
CA LYS A 149 -10.98 -25.45 24.63
C LYS A 149 -11.72 -26.29 25.67
N GLU A 150 -13.00 -26.60 25.44
CA GLU A 150 -13.76 -27.56 26.25
C GLU A 150 -13.13 -28.96 26.17
N THR A 151 -12.62 -29.33 25.00
CA THR A 151 -12.00 -30.64 24.77
C THR A 151 -10.56 -30.70 25.28
N ASN A 152 -9.82 -29.59 25.18
CA ASN A 152 -8.48 -29.44 25.73
C ASN A 152 -8.29 -28.04 26.32
N SER A 153 -8.34 -27.93 27.64
CA SER A 153 -8.16 -26.66 28.34
C SER A 153 -6.73 -26.11 28.24
N ALA A 154 -5.75 -26.94 27.90
CA ALA A 154 -4.35 -26.55 27.69
C ALA A 154 -4.01 -26.31 26.20
N LEU A 155 -5.02 -26.12 25.35
CA LEU A 155 -4.87 -25.87 23.92
C LEU A 155 -4.03 -24.60 23.67
N LYS A 156 -2.90 -24.77 22.96
CA LYS A 156 -2.09 -23.64 22.50
C LYS A 156 -2.68 -23.07 21.23
N HIS A 157 -3.18 -21.84 21.31
CA HIS A 157 -3.89 -21.16 20.24
C HIS A 157 -3.03 -20.02 19.68
N LEU A 158 -2.79 -20.05 18.37
CA LEU A 158 -2.05 -19.03 17.62
C LEU A 158 -2.92 -18.36 16.58
N GLY A 159 -3.03 -17.03 16.67
CA GLY A 159 -3.54 -16.20 15.59
C GLY A 159 -2.40 -15.63 14.75
N VAL A 160 -2.56 -15.60 13.44
CA VAL A 160 -1.65 -14.92 12.50
C VAL A 160 -2.44 -13.90 11.69
N THR A 161 -2.01 -12.62 11.67
CA THR A 161 -2.69 -11.58 10.87
C THR A 161 -1.71 -10.55 10.32
N ALA A 162 -2.05 -9.93 9.19
CA ALA A 162 -1.31 -8.76 8.70
C ALA A 162 -1.73 -7.44 9.40
N THR A 163 -2.92 -7.42 10.01
CA THR A 163 -3.52 -6.21 10.58
C THR A 163 -4.28 -6.53 11.87
N PRO A 164 -3.90 -5.91 13.00
CA PRO A 164 -4.82 -5.62 14.08
C PRO A 164 -5.32 -4.19 13.85
N LYS A 165 -6.56 -3.98 13.37
CA LYS A 165 -7.11 -2.61 13.31
C LYS A 165 -7.19 -2.05 14.73
N ARG A 166 -7.07 -0.74 14.94
CA ARG A 166 -7.35 -0.14 16.27
C ARG A 166 -8.80 -0.38 16.74
N SER A 167 -9.77 -0.49 15.84
CA SER A 167 -11.16 -0.87 16.18
C SER A 167 -11.29 -2.35 16.52
N ASP A 168 -10.58 -3.20 15.77
CA ASP A 168 -10.61 -4.65 15.93
C ASP A 168 -9.65 -5.10 17.04
N ASP A 169 -8.76 -4.24 17.52
CA ASP A 169 -7.82 -4.48 18.63
C ASP A 169 -8.61 -4.77 19.91
N ASN A 170 -9.75 -4.09 20.11
CA ASN A 170 -10.67 -4.39 21.20
C ASN A 170 -11.37 -5.75 21.00
N GLY A 171 -11.71 -6.12 19.77
CA GLY A 171 -12.33 -7.40 19.47
C GLY A 171 -11.37 -8.58 19.56
N LEU A 172 -10.13 -8.42 19.06
CA LEU A 172 -9.09 -9.44 19.10
C LEU A 172 -8.59 -9.68 20.51
N LYS A 173 -8.59 -8.67 21.38
CA LYS A 173 -8.35 -8.84 22.82
C LYS A 173 -9.38 -9.74 23.51
N LEU A 174 -10.56 -9.97 22.91
CA LEU A 174 -11.54 -10.94 23.43
C LEU A 174 -11.14 -12.38 23.14
N VAL A 175 -10.22 -12.61 22.19
CA VAL A 175 -9.81 -13.94 21.73
C VAL A 175 -8.37 -14.23 22.10
N TYR A 176 -7.48 -13.24 21.95
CA TYR A 176 -6.05 -13.36 22.19
C TYR A 176 -5.65 -12.52 23.41
N SER A 177 -4.94 -13.14 24.34
CA SER A 177 -4.49 -12.49 25.57
C SER A 177 -3.15 -11.79 25.40
N HIS A 178 -2.34 -12.19 24.42
CA HIS A 178 -1.00 -11.64 24.21
C HIS A 178 -0.62 -11.49 22.74
N VAL A 179 0.09 -10.42 22.38
CA VAL A 179 0.70 -10.24 21.06
C VAL A 179 2.19 -10.54 21.15
N ALA A 180 2.60 -11.76 20.80
CA ALA A 180 3.99 -12.22 20.97
C ALA A 180 4.97 -11.54 20.02
N TYR A 181 4.55 -11.21 18.80
CA TYR A 181 5.44 -10.65 17.80
C TYR A 181 4.71 -9.68 16.87
N ARG A 182 5.38 -8.58 16.52
CA ARG A 182 4.86 -7.56 15.61
C ARG A 182 5.92 -7.16 14.59
N LEU A 183 5.59 -7.36 13.32
CA LEU A 183 6.37 -6.93 12.16
C LEU A 183 5.48 -6.16 11.20
N THR A 184 5.62 -4.84 11.20
CA THR A 184 4.84 -3.96 10.30
C THR A 184 5.46 -3.89 8.90
N ILE A 185 4.71 -3.36 7.92
CA ILE A 185 5.25 -3.10 6.57
C ILE A 185 6.48 -2.19 6.66
N LYS A 186 6.41 -1.16 7.51
CA LYS A 186 7.51 -0.24 7.78
C LYS A 186 8.74 -0.97 8.32
N ASP A 187 8.58 -1.84 9.31
CA ASP A 187 9.70 -2.62 9.86
C ASP A 187 10.30 -3.54 8.79
N ALA A 188 9.46 -4.17 7.97
CA ALA A 188 9.89 -5.07 6.91
C ALA A 188 10.67 -4.36 5.78
N ILE A 189 10.37 -3.09 5.52
CA ILE A 189 11.12 -2.23 4.58
C ILE A 189 12.37 -1.68 5.27
N ASP A 190 12.20 -0.87 6.32
CA ASP A 190 13.25 -0.03 6.90
C ASP A 190 14.31 -0.84 7.68
N LYS A 191 13.89 -1.89 8.40
CA LYS A 191 14.78 -2.62 9.34
C LYS A 191 15.29 -3.92 8.76
N LEU A 192 14.47 -4.60 7.95
CA LEU A 192 14.76 -5.95 7.48
C LEU A 192 15.13 -6.01 5.99
N GLY A 193 14.79 -4.99 5.19
CA GLY A 193 15.00 -5.00 3.74
C GLY A 193 14.32 -6.19 3.03
N CYS A 194 13.30 -6.80 3.66
CA CYS A 194 12.64 -8.00 3.13
C CYS A 194 11.38 -7.67 2.30
N LEU A 195 11.03 -6.39 2.23
CA LEU A 195 10.08 -5.77 1.31
C LEU A 195 10.74 -4.54 0.66
N VAL A 196 10.34 -4.21 -0.56
CA VAL A 196 10.77 -2.98 -1.25
C VAL A 196 9.93 -1.78 -0.79
N PRO A 197 10.49 -0.56 -0.78
CA PRO A 197 9.71 0.66 -0.58
C PRO A 197 8.66 0.83 -1.67
N PHE A 198 7.67 1.69 -1.42
CA PHE A 198 6.66 2.02 -2.42
C PHE A 198 6.43 3.51 -2.57
N MET A 199 6.00 3.90 -3.77
CA MET A 199 5.49 5.23 -4.09
C MET A 199 4.02 5.10 -4.41
N ALA A 200 3.18 5.96 -3.85
CA ALA A 200 1.75 5.92 -4.10
C ALA A 200 1.25 7.23 -4.72
N LEU A 201 0.45 7.09 -5.78
CA LEU A 201 -0.19 8.18 -6.50
C LEU A 201 -1.71 7.97 -6.43
N GLY A 202 -2.41 8.95 -5.87
CA GLY A 202 -3.87 8.96 -5.83
C GLY A 202 -4.46 9.71 -7.03
N PHE A 203 -5.51 9.16 -7.62
CA PHE A 203 -6.27 9.76 -8.71
C PHE A 203 -7.76 9.74 -8.37
N THR A 204 -8.42 10.86 -8.67
CA THR A 204 -9.86 10.99 -8.51
C THR A 204 -10.54 10.59 -9.82
N LEU A 205 -11.55 9.73 -9.72
CA LEU A 205 -12.43 9.38 -10.83
C LEU A 205 -13.65 10.30 -10.82
N PRO A 206 -14.12 10.79 -11.99
CA PRO A 206 -15.31 11.63 -12.13
C PRO A 206 -16.58 10.77 -12.02
N VAL A 207 -16.74 10.11 -10.89
CA VAL A 207 -17.82 9.17 -10.59
C VAL A 207 -18.31 9.43 -9.17
N GLU A 208 -19.62 9.61 -9.02
CA GLU A 208 -20.28 9.67 -7.72
C GLU A 208 -20.83 8.29 -7.31
N THR A 209 -20.46 7.85 -6.12
CA THR A 209 -20.87 6.59 -5.49
C THR A 209 -22.12 6.69 -4.62
N ARG A 210 -22.63 7.90 -4.34
CA ARG A 210 -23.86 8.17 -3.55
C ARG A 210 -25.08 7.34 -4.01
N SER A 211 -25.14 6.92 -5.27
CA SER A 211 -26.22 6.09 -5.83
C SER A 211 -26.05 4.57 -5.62
N ALA A 212 -24.86 4.12 -5.19
CA ALA A 212 -24.57 2.73 -4.88
C ALA A 212 -24.96 2.41 -3.43
N ILE A 213 -26.03 1.63 -3.27
CA ILE A 213 -26.51 1.21 -1.95
C ILE A 213 -25.45 0.35 -1.27
N MET A 214 -24.99 0.79 -0.10
CA MET A 214 -24.06 0.06 0.76
C MET A 214 -24.78 -1.10 1.47
N ARG A 215 -24.22 -2.30 1.43
CA ARG A 215 -24.60 -3.41 2.32
C ARG A 215 -23.38 -3.80 3.15
N ASN A 216 -23.52 -3.84 4.47
CA ASN A 216 -22.45 -4.21 5.42
C ASN A 216 -21.17 -3.35 5.32
N GLY A 217 -21.27 -2.07 4.94
CA GLY A 217 -20.10 -1.19 4.81
C GLY A 217 -19.23 -1.44 3.56
N GLN A 218 -19.69 -2.31 2.66
CA GLN A 218 -19.12 -2.53 1.32
C GLN A 218 -20.12 -2.08 0.26
N TYR A 219 -19.59 -1.61 -0.88
CA TYR A 219 -20.41 -1.28 -2.03
C TYR A 219 -21.13 -2.51 -2.56
N SER A 220 -22.38 -2.36 -2.99
CA SER A 220 -23.06 -3.40 -3.78
C SER A 220 -22.27 -3.62 -5.06
N GLU A 221 -21.60 -4.78 -5.16
CA GLU A 221 -20.67 -5.15 -6.24
C GLU A 221 -21.24 -4.79 -7.62
N GLY A 222 -22.50 -5.17 -7.91
CA GLY A 222 -23.10 -4.95 -9.22
C GLY A 222 -23.47 -3.51 -9.60
N LYS A 223 -23.58 -2.55 -8.65
CA LYS A 223 -23.83 -1.14 -8.98
C LYS A 223 -22.54 -0.35 -9.14
N LEU A 224 -21.54 -0.62 -8.29
CA LEU A 224 -20.23 0.01 -8.39
C LEU A 224 -19.48 -0.45 -9.65
N ASP A 225 -19.60 -1.74 -9.99
CA ASP A 225 -19.03 -2.32 -11.22
C ASP A 225 -19.50 -1.55 -12.48
N LYS A 226 -20.80 -1.28 -12.59
CA LYS A 226 -21.37 -0.52 -13.72
C LYS A 226 -20.90 0.93 -13.78
N LEU A 227 -20.83 1.61 -12.63
CA LEU A 227 -20.35 3.00 -12.55
C LEU A 227 -18.89 3.13 -12.96
N LEU A 228 -18.06 2.15 -12.59
CA LEU A 228 -16.64 2.13 -12.88
C LEU A 228 -16.28 1.48 -14.24
N THR A 229 -17.27 0.96 -14.97
CA THR A 229 -17.14 0.47 -16.36
C THR A 229 -17.49 1.56 -17.38
N ALA A 230 -17.77 2.80 -16.95
CA ALA A 230 -17.98 3.91 -17.87
C ALA A 230 -16.68 4.20 -18.65
N ALA A 231 -16.79 4.44 -19.96
CA ALA A 231 -15.63 4.55 -20.87
C ALA A 231 -14.59 5.61 -20.40
N ASN A 232 -15.06 6.72 -19.85
CA ASN A 232 -14.20 7.76 -19.29
C ASN A 232 -13.35 7.28 -18.11
N VAL A 233 -13.84 6.35 -17.28
CA VAL A 233 -13.09 5.80 -16.14
C VAL A 233 -11.94 4.91 -16.63
N GLU A 234 -12.21 4.03 -17.58
CA GLU A 234 -11.22 3.12 -18.14
C GLU A 234 -10.11 3.90 -18.88
N GLU A 235 -10.49 4.92 -19.65
CA GLU A 235 -9.57 5.83 -20.33
C GLU A 235 -8.66 6.55 -19.34
N ILE A 236 -9.21 7.11 -18.26
CA ILE A 236 -8.42 7.78 -17.20
C ILE A 236 -7.45 6.78 -16.55
N ILE A 237 -7.89 5.56 -16.23
CA ILE A 237 -7.02 4.54 -15.63
C ILE A 237 -5.86 4.21 -16.57
N ILE A 238 -6.14 4.00 -17.86
CA ILE A 238 -5.11 3.67 -18.87
C ILE A 238 -4.16 4.85 -19.08
N GLU A 239 -4.67 6.08 -19.20
CA GLU A 239 -3.87 7.29 -19.38
C GLU A 239 -2.90 7.49 -18.21
N LYS A 240 -3.41 7.45 -16.97
CA LYS A 240 -2.59 7.60 -15.78
C LYS A 240 -1.63 6.43 -15.60
N TRP A 241 -2.03 5.20 -15.94
CA TRP A 241 -1.12 4.07 -15.95
C TRP A 241 -0.01 4.24 -16.99
N LYS A 242 -0.32 4.67 -18.22
CA LYS A 242 0.70 4.88 -19.27
C LYS A 242 1.73 5.93 -18.84
N GLY A 243 1.27 7.04 -18.27
CA GLY A 243 2.18 8.10 -17.80
C GLY A 243 3.11 7.71 -16.65
N ASN A 244 2.80 6.65 -15.89
CA ASN A 244 3.52 6.32 -14.65
C ASN A 244 4.10 4.89 -14.61
N ALA A 245 3.56 3.95 -15.36
CA ALA A 245 3.79 2.51 -15.22
C ALA A 245 3.84 1.73 -16.55
N GLU A 246 3.88 2.39 -17.71
CA GLU A 246 3.78 1.74 -19.04
C GLU A 246 4.79 0.62 -19.31
N LYS A 247 5.90 0.54 -18.57
CA LYS A 247 6.92 -0.52 -18.73
C LYS A 247 7.04 -1.43 -17.51
N ILE A 248 6.12 -1.30 -16.57
CA ILE A 248 6.15 -1.98 -15.29
C ILE A 248 5.10 -3.09 -15.30
N PRO A 249 5.45 -4.34 -14.90
CA PRO A 249 4.45 -5.39 -14.72
C PRO A 249 3.41 -4.98 -13.67
N THR A 250 2.14 -4.99 -14.06
CA THR A 250 1.06 -4.40 -13.27
C THR A 250 -0.03 -5.41 -12.93
N ILE A 251 -0.50 -5.35 -11.69
CA ILE A 251 -1.79 -5.93 -11.30
C ILE A 251 -2.81 -4.83 -11.01
N ILE A 252 -4.03 -5.02 -11.50
CA ILE A 252 -5.17 -4.14 -11.29
C ILE A 252 -6.25 -4.88 -10.51
N PHE A 253 -6.68 -4.32 -9.39
CA PHE A 253 -7.82 -4.78 -8.61
C PHE A 253 -9.05 -3.94 -8.96
N THR A 254 -10.13 -4.58 -9.42
CA THR A 254 -11.39 -3.93 -9.82
C THR A 254 -12.52 -4.20 -8.82
N ALA A 255 -13.56 -3.37 -8.87
CA ALA A 255 -14.70 -3.47 -7.96
C ALA A 255 -15.68 -4.60 -8.35
N GLY A 256 -15.65 -5.03 -9.61
CA GLY A 256 -16.49 -6.10 -10.11
C GLY A 256 -15.93 -6.80 -11.34
N VAL A 257 -16.64 -7.84 -11.76
CA VAL A 257 -16.24 -8.74 -12.86
C VAL A 257 -16.38 -8.03 -14.20
N GLN A 258 -17.43 -7.22 -14.40
CA GLN A 258 -17.66 -6.54 -15.66
C GLN A 258 -16.52 -5.56 -15.95
N GLN A 259 -16.14 -4.74 -14.96
CA GLN A 259 -15.02 -3.81 -15.01
C GLN A 259 -13.70 -4.55 -15.26
N ALA A 260 -13.47 -5.71 -14.62
CA ALA A 260 -12.24 -6.48 -14.82
C ALA A 260 -12.02 -6.83 -16.30
N HIS A 261 -13.05 -7.43 -16.92
CA HIS A 261 -12.99 -7.86 -18.31
C HIS A 261 -13.04 -6.69 -19.29
N SER A 262 -13.79 -5.63 -18.97
CA SER A 262 -13.87 -4.43 -19.81
C SER A 262 -12.55 -3.67 -19.84
N LEU A 263 -11.97 -3.41 -18.68
CA LEU A 263 -10.68 -2.74 -18.55
C LEU A 263 -9.56 -3.53 -19.23
N ALA A 264 -9.52 -4.87 -19.09
CA ALA A 264 -8.54 -5.69 -19.80
C ALA A 264 -8.67 -5.56 -21.33
N ARG A 265 -9.90 -5.54 -21.87
CA ARG A 265 -10.12 -5.29 -23.30
C ARG A 265 -9.66 -3.88 -23.71
N ALA A 266 -9.92 -2.88 -22.88
CA ALA A 266 -9.50 -1.50 -23.12
C ALA A 266 -7.96 -1.36 -23.15
N PHE A 267 -7.24 -2.04 -22.25
CA PHE A 267 -5.77 -2.14 -22.31
C PHE A 267 -5.29 -2.81 -23.60
N CYS A 268 -5.90 -3.93 -24.00
CA CYS A 268 -5.58 -4.61 -25.27
C CYS A 268 -5.83 -3.70 -26.48
N ALA A 269 -6.94 -2.97 -26.50
CA ALA A 269 -7.24 -2.00 -27.56
C ALA A 269 -6.23 -0.83 -27.58
N ALA A 270 -5.68 -0.47 -26.42
CA ALA A 270 -4.64 0.53 -26.27
C ALA A 270 -3.21 0.00 -26.56
N GLY A 271 -3.07 -1.22 -27.07
CA GLY A 271 -1.81 -1.85 -27.47
C GLY A 271 -1.03 -2.54 -26.35
N VAL A 272 -1.64 -2.75 -25.18
CA VAL A 272 -1.00 -3.34 -24.00
C VAL A 272 -1.47 -4.78 -23.80
N SER A 273 -0.56 -5.74 -23.61
CA SER A 273 -0.95 -7.12 -23.34
C SER A 273 -1.58 -7.24 -21.95
N ALA A 274 -2.89 -7.49 -21.91
CA ALA A 274 -3.66 -7.59 -20.68
C ALA A 274 -4.55 -8.83 -20.65
N ILE A 275 -4.81 -9.34 -19.45
CA ILE A 275 -5.74 -10.46 -19.20
C ILE A 275 -6.56 -10.24 -17.94
N ALA A 276 -7.82 -10.64 -17.97
CA ALA A 276 -8.73 -10.58 -16.83
C ALA A 276 -8.97 -11.96 -16.21
N ALA A 277 -9.18 -12.00 -14.89
CA ALA A 277 -9.65 -13.21 -14.19
C ALA A 277 -10.61 -12.87 -13.03
N ASP A 278 -11.51 -13.79 -12.73
CA ASP A 278 -12.52 -13.67 -11.68
C ASP A 278 -12.85 -15.02 -11.00
N GLY A 279 -13.81 -15.02 -10.08
CA GLY A 279 -14.23 -16.20 -9.33
C GLY A 279 -14.60 -17.43 -10.19
N THR A 280 -15.03 -17.23 -11.44
CA THR A 280 -15.37 -18.30 -12.38
C THR A 280 -14.17 -18.87 -13.14
N THR A 281 -13.03 -18.15 -13.16
CA THR A 281 -11.80 -18.62 -13.81
C THR A 281 -11.26 -19.85 -13.08
N SER A 282 -11.02 -20.94 -13.81
CA SER A 282 -10.57 -22.21 -13.23
C SER A 282 -9.20 -22.09 -12.55
N ARG A 283 -8.91 -22.96 -11.59
CA ARG A 283 -7.62 -22.97 -10.88
C ARG A 283 -6.43 -23.22 -11.82
N GLU A 284 -6.62 -24.09 -12.81
CA GLU A 284 -5.61 -24.37 -13.85
C GLU A 284 -5.30 -23.10 -14.66
N GLU A 285 -6.35 -22.38 -15.08
CA GLU A 285 -6.20 -21.16 -15.87
C GLU A 285 -5.59 -20.03 -15.04
N ARG A 286 -6.00 -19.84 -13.79
CA ARG A 286 -5.36 -18.87 -12.88
C ARG A 286 -3.86 -19.15 -12.72
N ARG A 287 -3.46 -20.43 -12.65
CA ARG A 287 -2.04 -20.82 -12.57
C ARG A 287 -1.31 -20.49 -13.87
N ARG A 288 -1.93 -20.78 -15.01
CA ARG A 288 -1.39 -20.47 -16.34
C ARG A 288 -1.16 -18.96 -16.51
N ILE A 289 -2.16 -18.14 -16.18
CA ILE A 289 -2.07 -16.67 -16.25
C ILE A 289 -0.85 -16.15 -15.46
N LEU A 290 -0.63 -16.63 -14.23
CA LEU A 290 0.49 -16.19 -13.41
C LEU A 290 1.85 -16.61 -13.99
N VAL A 291 1.94 -17.81 -14.60
CA VAL A 291 3.15 -18.27 -15.29
C VAL A 291 3.43 -17.40 -16.51
N GLU A 292 2.42 -17.16 -17.34
CA GLU A 292 2.55 -16.36 -18.56
C GLU A 292 2.88 -14.88 -18.25
N PHE A 293 2.28 -14.32 -17.20
CA PHE A 293 2.63 -12.99 -16.69
C PHE A 293 4.08 -12.91 -16.19
N SER A 294 4.53 -13.93 -15.45
CA SER A 294 5.91 -13.98 -14.95
C SER A 294 6.93 -14.16 -16.09
N ALA A 295 6.52 -14.77 -17.21
CA ALA A 295 7.29 -14.87 -18.45
C ALA A 295 7.24 -13.60 -19.32
N GLY A 296 6.44 -12.59 -18.95
CA GLY A 296 6.28 -11.34 -19.68
C GLY A 296 5.32 -11.39 -20.87
N HIS A 297 4.52 -12.46 -21.02
CA HIS A 297 3.49 -12.53 -22.06
C HIS A 297 2.34 -11.55 -21.79
N TYR A 298 2.01 -11.35 -20.52
CA TYR A 298 1.07 -10.32 -20.08
C TYR A 298 1.82 -9.25 -19.30
N GLN A 299 1.56 -8.00 -19.65
CA GLN A 299 2.04 -6.85 -18.90
C GLN A 299 1.08 -6.46 -17.78
N VAL A 300 -0.22 -6.63 -18.01
CA VAL A 300 -1.27 -6.24 -17.08
C VAL A 300 -2.17 -7.44 -16.75
N ILE A 301 -2.31 -7.76 -15.46
CA ILE A 301 -3.36 -8.65 -14.99
C ILE A 301 -4.44 -7.80 -14.33
N VAL A 302 -5.68 -7.93 -14.79
CA VAL A 302 -6.86 -7.32 -14.18
C VAL A 302 -7.64 -8.39 -13.43
N ASN A 303 -8.13 -8.08 -12.23
CA ASN A 303 -8.85 -9.08 -11.44
C ASN A 303 -9.97 -8.50 -10.58
N CYS A 304 -10.99 -9.33 -10.36
CA CYS A 304 -12.05 -9.09 -9.40
C CYS A 304 -12.04 -10.18 -8.32
N ALA A 305 -11.88 -9.77 -7.05
CA ALA A 305 -11.92 -10.64 -5.87
C ALA A 305 -10.94 -11.84 -5.89
N LEU A 306 -9.94 -11.84 -6.77
CA LEU A 306 -8.88 -12.84 -6.84
C LEU A 306 -7.56 -12.28 -6.32
N TRP A 307 -6.60 -13.16 -6.04
CA TRP A 307 -5.20 -12.83 -5.80
C TRP A 307 -4.92 -11.74 -4.74
N THR A 308 -5.90 -11.39 -3.90
CA THR A 308 -5.70 -10.66 -2.65
C THR A 308 -4.79 -11.47 -1.73
N GLU A 309 -4.84 -12.80 -1.87
CA GLU A 309 -4.03 -13.78 -1.16
C GLU A 309 -3.53 -14.89 -2.10
N GLY A 310 -2.56 -15.69 -1.65
CA GLY A 310 -2.10 -16.88 -2.38
C GLY A 310 -1.33 -16.67 -3.69
N MET A 311 -1.23 -15.45 -4.22
CA MET A 311 -0.42 -15.14 -5.40
C MET A 311 1.09 -15.17 -5.11
N ASP A 312 1.84 -15.75 -6.05
CA ASP A 312 3.30 -15.70 -6.11
C ASP A 312 3.78 -15.09 -7.44
N ALA A 313 3.89 -13.77 -7.49
CA ALA A 313 4.41 -13.02 -8.64
C ALA A 313 5.27 -11.83 -8.15
N PRO A 314 6.51 -12.08 -7.70
CA PRO A 314 7.39 -11.02 -7.17
C PRO A 314 7.74 -9.93 -8.19
N SER A 315 7.65 -10.23 -9.49
CA SER A 315 7.92 -9.30 -10.60
C SER A 315 6.95 -8.11 -10.69
N ILE A 316 5.79 -8.16 -10.02
CA ILE A 316 4.83 -7.06 -9.98
C ILE A 316 5.52 -5.80 -9.46
N GLY A 317 5.65 -4.79 -10.31
CA GLY A 317 6.24 -3.49 -9.96
C GLY A 317 5.21 -2.40 -9.73
N CYS A 318 3.96 -2.60 -10.17
CA CYS A 318 2.89 -1.64 -9.99
C CYS A 318 1.59 -2.33 -9.56
N VAL A 319 0.93 -1.78 -8.54
CA VAL A 319 -0.40 -2.18 -8.09
C VAL A 319 -1.36 -1.04 -8.37
N VAL A 320 -2.37 -1.29 -9.20
CA VAL A 320 -3.47 -0.37 -9.43
C VAL A 320 -4.66 -0.81 -8.58
N ASN A 321 -5.09 0.06 -7.68
CA ASN A 321 -6.29 -0.14 -6.89
C ASN A 321 -7.44 0.66 -7.52
N ALA A 322 -8.13 0.04 -8.50
CA ALA A 322 -9.34 0.55 -9.14
C ALA A 322 -10.61 0.05 -8.43
N ALA A 323 -10.46 -0.41 -7.19
CA ALA A 323 -11.50 -1.00 -6.37
C ALA A 323 -11.55 -0.31 -5.01
N PRO A 324 -12.29 0.81 -4.90
CA PRO A 324 -12.57 1.48 -3.63
C PRO A 324 -12.85 0.51 -2.49
N THR A 325 -12.09 0.60 -1.40
CA THR A 325 -12.26 -0.26 -0.22
C THR A 325 -12.16 0.55 1.05
N LYS A 326 -13.07 0.31 2.01
CA LYS A 326 -12.99 0.87 3.38
C LYS A 326 -12.22 -0.05 4.35
N SER A 327 -11.66 -1.15 3.84
CA SER A 327 -10.99 -2.18 4.64
C SER A 327 -9.46 -2.08 4.52
N ASP A 328 -8.81 -1.70 5.62
CA ASP A 328 -7.35 -1.62 5.73
C ASP A 328 -6.66 -2.93 5.36
N LEU A 329 -7.26 -4.04 5.79
CA LEU A 329 -6.77 -5.38 5.51
C LEU A 329 -6.75 -5.65 4.01
N VAL A 330 -7.90 -5.47 3.33
CA VAL A 330 -8.02 -5.74 1.90
C VAL A 330 -7.02 -4.89 1.13
N TYR A 331 -6.88 -3.63 1.54
CA TYR A 331 -5.93 -2.71 0.96
C TYR A 331 -4.46 -3.17 1.17
N ILE A 332 -4.05 -3.51 2.40
CA ILE A 332 -2.72 -4.06 2.72
C ILE A 332 -2.43 -5.34 1.96
N GLN A 333 -3.43 -6.22 1.85
CA GLN A 333 -3.30 -7.49 1.14
C GLN A 333 -3.06 -7.29 -0.36
N ARG A 334 -3.74 -6.31 -0.97
CA ARG A 334 -3.57 -5.92 -2.38
C ARG A 334 -2.18 -5.32 -2.62
N ILE A 335 -1.84 -4.26 -1.89
CA ILE A 335 -0.58 -3.54 -2.12
C ILE A 335 0.64 -4.37 -1.73
N GLY A 336 0.52 -5.20 -0.70
CA GLY A 336 1.57 -6.11 -0.23
C GLY A 336 2.01 -7.15 -1.27
N ARG A 337 1.27 -7.31 -2.38
CA ARG A 337 1.70 -8.15 -3.52
C ARG A 337 2.85 -7.51 -4.29
N GLY A 338 2.80 -6.20 -4.48
CA GLY A 338 3.83 -5.44 -5.18
C GLY A 338 5.09 -5.19 -4.34
N LEU A 339 5.02 -5.33 -3.01
CA LEU A 339 6.14 -5.03 -2.11
C LEU A 339 7.22 -6.13 -2.02
N ARG A 340 7.03 -7.29 -2.65
CA ARG A 340 8.05 -8.36 -2.58
C ARG A 340 9.29 -8.00 -3.40
N PRO A 341 10.52 -8.26 -2.94
CA PRO A 341 11.72 -7.98 -3.72
C PRO A 341 11.77 -8.77 -5.05
N HIS A 342 12.32 -8.13 -6.09
CA HIS A 342 12.61 -8.75 -7.37
C HIS A 342 13.83 -8.04 -8.01
N PRO A 343 14.75 -8.74 -8.70
CA PRO A 343 15.96 -8.10 -9.23
C PRO A 343 15.72 -6.90 -10.16
N SER A 344 14.60 -6.89 -10.89
CA SER A 344 14.21 -5.78 -11.77
C SER A 344 13.41 -4.68 -11.07
N LYS A 345 13.34 -4.67 -9.73
CA LYS A 345 12.43 -3.82 -8.97
C LYS A 345 13.07 -3.30 -7.68
N GLU A 346 13.34 -2.01 -7.66
CA GLU A 346 13.85 -1.30 -6.48
C GLU A 346 12.72 -0.75 -5.60
N ARG A 347 11.57 -0.43 -6.20
CA ARG A 347 10.38 0.09 -5.51
C ARG A 347 9.10 -0.38 -6.20
N CYS A 348 8.01 -0.42 -5.44
CA CYS A 348 6.67 -0.67 -5.97
C CYS A 348 5.92 0.64 -6.21
N LEU A 349 5.25 0.77 -7.35
CA LEU A 349 4.30 1.86 -7.58
C LEU A 349 2.89 1.44 -7.17
N ILE A 350 2.14 2.33 -6.53
CA ILE A 350 0.74 2.14 -6.19
C ILE A 350 -0.05 3.26 -6.86
N LEU A 351 -1.01 2.90 -7.72
CA LEU A 351 -1.92 3.85 -8.33
C LEU A 351 -3.32 3.63 -7.73
N ASP A 352 -3.73 4.53 -6.85
CA ASP A 352 -5.01 4.45 -6.17
C ASP A 352 -6.06 5.28 -6.92
N PHE A 353 -7.14 4.67 -7.38
CA PHE A 353 -8.25 5.36 -8.03
C PHE A 353 -9.46 5.39 -7.10
N ALA A 354 -9.88 6.60 -6.73
CA ALA A 354 -10.99 6.83 -5.82
C ALA A 354 -12.09 7.67 -6.49
N PRO A 355 -13.37 7.31 -6.33
CA PRO A 355 -14.51 8.14 -6.72
C PRO A 355 -14.49 9.50 -6.02
N LEU A 356 -15.15 10.48 -6.65
CA LEU A 356 -15.18 11.87 -6.23
C LEU A 356 -15.70 12.08 -4.79
N ASP A 357 -16.70 11.29 -4.40
CA ASP A 357 -17.52 11.54 -3.21
C ASP A 357 -17.21 10.63 -2.00
N ASP A 358 -16.31 9.65 -2.13
CA ASP A 358 -16.06 8.67 -1.07
C ASP A 358 -14.74 8.92 -0.31
N ARG A 359 -14.86 9.70 0.77
CA ARG A 359 -13.73 10.09 1.64
C ARG A 359 -13.29 9.01 2.63
N ASP A 360 -13.97 7.87 2.70
CA ASP A 360 -13.68 6.82 3.69
C ASP A 360 -12.89 5.62 3.12
N ILE A 361 -12.41 5.73 1.88
CA ILE A 361 -11.59 4.71 1.21
C ILE A 361 -10.19 4.68 1.81
N VAL A 362 -9.66 3.47 1.97
CA VAL A 362 -8.28 3.25 2.41
C VAL A 362 -7.35 3.47 1.23
N MET A 363 -6.32 4.29 1.46
CA MET A 363 -5.29 4.64 0.50
C MET A 363 -3.91 4.33 1.08
N ALA A 364 -2.86 4.37 0.25
CA ALA A 364 -1.51 4.01 0.69
C ALA A 364 -1.02 4.83 1.90
N GLY A 365 -1.51 6.06 2.03
CA GLY A 365 -1.22 6.95 3.15
C GLY A 365 -1.71 6.44 4.50
N ASP A 366 -2.82 5.70 4.56
CA ASP A 366 -3.39 5.18 5.80
C ASP A 366 -2.47 4.13 6.46
N LEU A 367 -1.67 3.42 5.65
CA LEU A 367 -0.83 2.30 6.08
C LEU A 367 0.42 2.71 6.85
N LEU A 368 0.79 3.98 6.75
CA LEU A 368 2.00 4.53 7.33
C LEU A 368 1.75 5.19 8.68
N GLY A 369 0.54 5.06 9.21
CA GLY A 369 0.13 5.65 10.49
C GLY A 369 -0.18 7.15 10.41
N VAL A 370 -0.56 7.64 9.23
CA VAL A 370 -1.16 8.97 9.04
C VAL A 370 -2.59 8.89 9.59
N PRO A 371 -2.96 9.60 10.68
CA PRO A 371 -4.28 9.45 11.29
C PRO A 371 -5.42 9.94 10.38
N ARG A 372 -6.49 9.15 10.28
CA ARG A 372 -7.80 9.63 9.82
C ARG A 372 -8.40 10.58 10.84
N GLU A 373 -8.65 11.82 10.46
CA GLU A 373 -9.52 12.69 11.25
C GLU A 373 -10.98 12.34 11.01
N GLN A 374 -11.53 11.45 11.85
CA GLN A 374 -12.97 11.28 11.97
C GLN A 374 -13.57 12.50 12.70
N LYS A 375 -14.39 13.31 12.03
CA LYS A 375 -15.43 14.11 12.69
C LYS A 375 -16.80 13.71 12.16
N LYS A 376 -17.62 13.13 13.04
CA LYS A 376 -19.08 13.24 13.00
C LYS A 376 -19.45 14.69 13.37
N ALA A 377 -19.88 15.50 12.41
CA ALA A 377 -20.76 16.63 12.65
C ALA A 377 -21.82 16.67 11.54
N VAL A 378 -23.06 16.77 12.00
CA VAL A 378 -24.33 16.72 11.27
C VAL A 378 -24.60 18.09 10.61
N THR A 379 -25.03 18.05 9.35
CA THR A 379 -25.81 19.04 8.57
C THR A 379 -25.66 20.53 8.91
N LYS A 380 -24.85 21.24 8.12
CA LYS A 380 -25.25 22.50 7.43
C LYS A 380 -24.26 22.74 6.28
N ALA A 381 -24.67 22.41 5.06
CA ALA A 381 -23.98 22.85 3.86
C ALA A 381 -24.42 24.29 3.57
N ALA A 382 -23.49 25.24 3.70
CA ALA A 382 -23.48 26.55 3.07
C ALA A 382 -22.22 27.27 3.57
N ASP A 383 -21.43 27.74 2.61
CA ASP A 383 -20.34 28.71 2.73
C ASP A 383 -19.03 28.25 3.37
N ASP A 384 -17.98 28.33 2.55
CA ASP A 384 -16.60 28.68 2.88
C ASP A 384 -16.00 28.09 4.16
N ALA A 385 -15.19 27.04 4.04
CA ALA A 385 -13.97 26.88 4.83
C ALA A 385 -13.20 25.60 4.49
N VAL A 386 -11.93 25.74 4.12
CA VAL A 386 -10.95 24.64 4.15
C VAL A 386 -9.79 25.04 5.01
N ILE A 387 -9.75 24.39 6.17
CA ILE A 387 -8.63 24.34 7.08
C ILE A 387 -7.83 23.09 6.71
N MET A 388 -6.59 23.28 6.24
CA MET A 388 -5.58 22.21 6.14
C MET A 388 -4.80 22.17 7.46
N ASP A 389 -4.79 21.02 8.14
CA ASP A 389 -3.65 20.70 9.01
C ASP A 389 -3.22 19.23 8.93
N PHE A 390 -1.91 19.12 9.04
CA PHE A 390 -1.02 17.98 8.85
C PHE A 390 -1.15 16.97 10.00
N PHE A 391 -1.23 15.66 9.74
CA PHE A 391 -0.87 14.64 10.73
C PHE A 391 -0.23 13.38 10.12
N GLY A 392 0.93 12.89 10.55
CA GLY A 392 1.84 13.44 11.57
C GLY A 392 1.24 13.61 12.97
N PHE A 393 0.28 12.78 13.41
CA PHE A 393 -0.41 12.78 14.73
C PHE A 393 -0.99 14.08 15.36
N LYS A 394 -2.37 14.19 15.38
CA LYS A 394 -3.31 15.05 16.19
C LYS A 394 -4.43 15.99 15.58
N GLN A 395 -5.52 15.52 14.93
CA GLN A 395 -6.90 16.14 14.97
C GLN A 395 -7.14 17.65 14.54
N LYS A 396 -8.16 18.14 13.79
CA LYS A 396 -9.59 17.81 13.52
C LYS A 396 -10.15 18.64 12.31
N ALA A 397 -10.87 17.98 11.36
CA ALA A 397 -12.19 18.26 10.72
C ALA A 397 -12.38 18.87 9.29
N GLN A 398 -13.22 18.17 8.50
CA GLN A 398 -14.30 18.53 7.52
C GLN A 398 -14.35 19.95 6.89
N GLY A 399 -14.63 20.21 5.60
CA GLY A 399 -14.99 19.44 4.39
C GLY A 399 -15.38 20.41 3.23
N ILE A 400 -15.29 20.01 1.94
CA ILE A 400 -15.56 20.84 0.72
C ILE A 400 -16.49 20.12 -0.25
N ASP A 401 -17.44 20.83 -0.86
CA ASP A 401 -18.16 20.42 -2.08
C ASP A 401 -17.28 20.54 -3.34
N ALA A 402 -17.52 19.63 -4.30
CA ALA A 402 -16.88 19.51 -5.63
C ALA A 402 -17.79 20.13 -6.72
N GLU A 403 -17.45 20.40 -8.00
CA GLU A 403 -16.53 19.87 -9.04
C GLU A 403 -16.29 20.98 -10.12
N PRO A 404 -15.55 20.80 -11.26
CA PRO A 404 -14.90 19.60 -11.81
C PRO A 404 -13.41 19.77 -12.20
N ASP A 405 -12.73 18.63 -12.38
CA ASP A 405 -11.34 18.41 -12.85
C ASP A 405 -10.20 18.66 -11.83
N ALA A 406 -10.49 18.43 -10.55
CA ALA A 406 -9.52 18.51 -9.46
C ALA A 406 -8.54 17.32 -9.42
N LEU A 407 -7.36 17.53 -10.00
CA LEU A 407 -6.15 16.73 -9.81
C LEU A 407 -5.70 16.80 -8.33
N VAL A 408 -6.21 15.94 -7.45
CA VAL A 408 -5.70 15.84 -6.06
C VAL A 408 -4.52 14.87 -6.04
N VAL A 409 -3.35 15.38 -6.43
CA VAL A 409 -2.08 14.69 -6.23
C VAL A 409 -1.74 14.71 -4.74
N LYS A 410 -1.88 13.55 -4.06
CA LYS A 410 -1.04 13.26 -2.89
C LYS A 410 0.18 12.49 -3.39
N VAL A 411 1.25 13.21 -3.72
CA VAL A 411 2.59 12.60 -3.65
C VAL A 411 2.85 12.37 -2.16
N LEU A 412 2.78 11.12 -1.72
CA LEU A 412 3.35 10.73 -0.43
C LEU A 412 4.85 10.71 -0.63
N ASP A 413 5.45 11.89 -0.54
CA ASP A 413 6.90 12.02 -0.49
C ASP A 413 7.36 11.56 0.90
N PHE A 414 8.02 10.40 0.92
CA PHE A 414 8.49 9.76 2.14
C PHE A 414 9.72 10.45 2.74
N PHE A 415 10.24 11.51 2.12
CA PHE A 415 11.59 11.98 2.41
C PHE A 415 11.71 13.34 3.11
N THR A 416 10.64 13.92 3.67
CA THR A 416 10.72 15.25 4.34
C THR A 416 10.29 15.24 5.80
N LYS A 417 10.86 14.34 6.63
CA LYS A 417 10.57 14.29 8.08
C LYS A 417 11.42 15.21 8.95
N LYS A 418 12.25 16.09 8.36
CA LYS A 418 13.08 17.05 9.14
C LYS A 418 13.02 18.52 8.68
N THR A 419 12.31 18.86 7.61
CA THR A 419 12.39 20.23 7.04
C THR A 419 11.34 21.19 7.60
N ASN A 420 11.77 22.34 8.15
CA ASN A 420 10.92 23.50 8.46
C ASN A 420 10.41 24.24 7.19
N LEU A 421 10.91 23.87 6.02
CA LEU A 421 10.58 24.46 4.72
C LEU A 421 9.29 23.86 4.13
N SER A 422 8.48 24.71 3.48
CA SER A 422 7.30 24.31 2.72
C SER A 422 7.70 24.12 1.26
N TRP A 423 7.97 22.88 0.86
CA TRP A 423 8.35 22.53 -0.50
C TRP A 423 7.15 22.51 -1.47
N VAL A 424 7.41 22.89 -2.73
CA VAL A 424 6.55 22.69 -3.91
C VAL A 424 7.36 21.89 -4.91
N HIS A 425 6.81 20.83 -5.49
CA HIS A 425 7.54 19.88 -6.33
C HIS A 425 6.81 19.59 -7.64
N ASP A 426 7.53 19.48 -8.76
CA ASP A 426 6.97 19.21 -10.10
C ASP A 426 7.47 17.91 -10.76
N GLY A 427 8.22 17.08 -10.05
CA GLY A 427 8.84 15.86 -10.60
C GLY A 427 10.33 16.02 -10.89
N ILE A 428 10.79 17.26 -11.08
CA ILE A 428 12.14 17.59 -11.55
C ILE A 428 12.82 18.59 -10.61
N VAL A 429 12.04 19.48 -10.01
CA VAL A 429 12.50 20.54 -9.11
C VAL A 429 11.61 20.62 -7.87
N ALA A 430 12.21 20.65 -6.69
CA ALA A 430 11.57 21.11 -5.46
C ALA A 430 11.95 22.58 -5.19
N THR A 431 11.01 23.43 -4.79
CA THR A 431 11.30 24.81 -4.39
C THR A 431 10.72 25.15 -3.02
N ALA A 432 11.44 25.95 -2.23
CA ALA A 432 10.96 26.49 -0.97
C ALA A 432 11.35 27.97 -0.82
N THR A 433 10.39 28.82 -0.45
CA THR A 433 10.63 30.25 -0.25
C THR A 433 11.24 30.52 1.13
N VAL A 434 12.38 31.22 1.16
CA VAL A 434 13.13 31.58 2.37
C VAL A 434 12.86 33.03 2.78
N LYS A 435 12.86 33.94 1.80
CA LYS A 435 12.51 35.37 1.93
C LYS A 435 11.72 35.84 0.71
N ALA A 436 11.18 37.05 0.75
CA ALA A 436 10.36 37.62 -0.33
C ALA A 436 11.04 37.57 -1.71
N ASP A 437 12.37 37.59 -1.73
CA ASP A 437 13.23 37.60 -2.91
C ASP A 437 14.22 36.42 -2.98
N GLU A 438 14.10 35.42 -2.09
CA GLU A 438 14.97 34.24 -2.05
C GLU A 438 14.19 32.92 -2.03
N THR A 439 14.50 32.05 -2.99
CA THR A 439 13.90 30.72 -3.12
C THR A 439 14.96 29.65 -3.25
N ILE A 440 14.97 28.68 -2.34
CA ILE A 440 15.79 27.48 -2.47
C ILE A 440 15.16 26.57 -3.52
N CYS A 441 16.00 25.97 -4.36
CA CYS A 441 15.60 24.98 -5.35
C CYS A 441 16.48 23.73 -5.21
N ILE A 442 15.87 22.55 -5.17
CA ILE A 442 16.58 21.28 -5.32
C ILE A 442 16.17 20.69 -6.67
N VAL A 443 17.14 20.50 -7.56
CA VAL A 443 16.94 19.82 -8.83
C VAL A 443 17.25 18.34 -8.63
N PHE A 444 16.32 17.48 -9.05
CA PHE A 444 16.43 16.03 -8.95
C PHE A 444 17.39 15.48 -10.02
N PRO A 445 17.98 14.29 -9.79
CA PRO A 445 18.74 13.60 -10.81
C PRO A 445 17.94 13.45 -12.12
N GLN A 446 18.58 13.79 -13.24
CA GLN A 446 17.94 13.90 -14.55
C GLN A 446 18.19 12.64 -15.37
N TYR A 447 17.58 11.53 -14.96
CA TYR A 447 17.78 10.19 -15.52
C TYR A 447 17.62 10.09 -17.05
N GLU A 448 16.71 10.88 -17.64
CA GLU A 448 16.54 10.90 -19.10
C GLU A 448 17.76 11.51 -19.82
N ARG A 449 18.38 12.54 -19.23
CA ARG A 449 19.60 13.14 -19.78
C ARG A 449 20.82 12.27 -19.50
N LEU A 450 20.80 11.48 -18.42
CA LEU A 450 21.83 10.50 -18.10
C LEU A 450 21.94 9.39 -19.13
N ALA A 451 20.82 8.81 -19.55
CA ALA A 451 20.82 7.80 -20.60
C ALA A 451 21.47 8.31 -21.91
N THR A 452 21.28 9.59 -22.23
CA THR A 452 21.93 10.24 -23.38
C THR A 452 23.43 10.45 -23.14
N ALA A 453 23.82 10.87 -21.93
CA ALA A 453 25.21 11.08 -21.56
C ALA A 453 26.00 9.77 -21.51
N GLU A 454 25.44 8.69 -20.95
CA GLU A 454 26.03 7.36 -20.91
C GLU A 454 26.28 6.79 -22.31
N ALA A 455 25.33 6.96 -23.23
CA ALA A 455 25.51 6.57 -24.62
C ALA A 455 26.67 7.34 -25.29
N MET A 456 26.85 8.62 -24.96
CA MET A 456 27.98 9.42 -25.45
C MET A 456 29.32 9.06 -24.76
N ARG A 457 29.27 8.68 -23.48
CA ARG A 457 30.41 8.21 -22.67
C ARG A 457 30.98 6.91 -23.25
N GLN A 458 30.11 5.94 -23.53
CA GLN A 458 30.48 4.67 -24.16
C GLN A 458 31.04 4.85 -25.58
N ALA A 459 30.58 5.88 -26.30
CA ALA A 459 31.08 6.21 -27.63
C ALA A 459 32.41 7.01 -27.61
N GLY A 460 32.93 7.38 -26.43
CA GLY A 460 34.14 8.22 -26.32
C GLY A 460 33.96 9.65 -26.85
N ARG A 461 32.72 10.16 -26.86
CA ARG A 461 32.36 11.45 -27.50
C ARG A 461 32.11 12.57 -26.50
N LEU A 462 32.32 12.34 -25.19
CA LEU A 462 32.22 13.38 -24.17
C LEU A 462 33.54 14.13 -24.07
N THR A 463 33.48 15.46 -24.07
CA THR A 463 34.59 16.28 -23.60
C THR A 463 34.66 16.23 -22.07
N PRO A 464 35.81 16.53 -21.43
CA PRO A 464 35.92 16.57 -19.97
C PRO A 464 34.89 17.50 -19.30
N ALA A 465 34.51 18.59 -19.97
CA ALA A 465 33.46 19.50 -19.49
C ALA A 465 32.05 18.87 -19.55
N GLN A 466 31.78 18.01 -20.55
CA GLN A 466 30.51 17.31 -20.67
C GLN A 466 30.43 16.09 -19.73
N GLU A 467 31.57 15.47 -19.43
CA GLU A 467 31.66 14.40 -18.45
C GLU A 467 31.39 14.91 -17.03
N ALA A 468 32.03 16.02 -16.64
CA ALA A 468 31.71 16.71 -15.39
C ALA A 468 30.24 17.18 -15.32
N ALA A 469 29.65 17.59 -16.44
CA ALA A 469 28.23 17.94 -16.50
C ALA A 469 27.32 16.72 -16.39
N ALA A 470 27.73 15.55 -16.88
CA ALA A 470 26.98 14.30 -16.80
C ALA A 470 26.95 13.75 -15.36
N ASP A 471 28.08 13.77 -14.66
CA ASP A 471 28.17 13.32 -13.27
C ASP A 471 27.26 14.15 -12.35
N ARG A 472 27.06 15.43 -12.68
CA ARG A 472 26.12 16.31 -11.97
C ARG A 472 24.66 15.98 -12.20
N LEU A 473 24.31 15.32 -13.31
CA LEU A 473 22.93 14.90 -13.58
C LEU A 473 22.52 13.69 -12.74
N GLU A 474 23.47 12.95 -12.15
CA GLU A 474 23.24 11.82 -11.23
C GLU A 474 22.90 12.27 -9.81
N ARG A 475 23.12 13.56 -9.52
CA ARG A 475 23.07 14.12 -8.17
C ARG A 475 21.91 15.08 -7.99
N PHE A 476 21.46 15.20 -6.75
CA PHE A 476 20.60 16.30 -6.31
C PHE A 476 21.42 17.58 -6.32
N GLN A 477 20.91 18.64 -6.95
CA GLN A 477 21.63 19.91 -7.06
C GLN A 477 20.85 20.99 -6.31
N LEU A 478 21.49 21.60 -5.31
CA LEU A 478 20.89 22.62 -4.46
C LEU A 478 21.27 24.02 -4.96
N PHE A 479 20.26 24.85 -5.18
CA PHE A 479 20.41 26.23 -5.63
C PHE A 479 19.62 27.20 -4.76
N VAL A 480 19.96 28.46 -4.85
CA VAL A 480 19.18 29.59 -4.36
C VAL A 480 18.97 30.57 -5.50
N VAL A 481 17.71 30.96 -5.71
CA VAL A 481 17.33 32.03 -6.62
C VAL A 481 17.17 33.31 -5.81
N ARG A 482 18.05 34.29 -6.03
CA ARG A 482 18.02 35.61 -5.38
C ARG A 482 18.00 36.72 -6.43
N GLN A 483 16.95 37.55 -6.44
CA GLN A 483 16.89 38.77 -7.27
C GLN A 483 17.28 38.59 -8.77
N ARG A 484 16.99 37.41 -9.36
CA ARG A 484 17.33 36.94 -10.73
C ARG A 484 18.71 36.30 -10.94
N GLU A 485 19.45 36.06 -9.88
CA GLU A 485 20.65 35.23 -9.93
C GLU A 485 20.33 33.82 -9.43
N LEU A 486 20.85 32.82 -10.13
CA LEU A 486 20.84 31.43 -9.71
C LEU A 486 22.21 31.10 -9.10
N ILE A 487 22.22 30.86 -7.80
CA ILE A 487 23.43 30.55 -7.04
C ILE A 487 23.40 29.07 -6.71
N GLU A 488 24.38 28.31 -7.20
CA GLU A 488 24.57 26.92 -6.77
C GLU A 488 25.19 26.90 -5.38
N LEU A 489 24.59 26.12 -4.48
CA LEU A 489 25.13 25.91 -3.14
C LEU A 489 26.01 24.65 -3.12
N ASP A 490 25.45 23.51 -3.53
CA ASP A 490 26.15 22.22 -3.50
C ASP A 490 25.40 21.13 -4.28
N THR A 491 26.01 19.94 -4.37
CA THR A 491 25.42 18.73 -4.96
C THR A 491 25.51 17.55 -4.01
N PHE A 492 24.50 16.66 -4.05
CA PHE A 492 24.35 15.57 -3.08
C PHE A 492 23.98 14.27 -3.78
N ASP A 493 24.50 13.16 -3.28
CA ASP A 493 24.16 11.82 -3.80
C ASP A 493 22.76 11.37 -3.36
N ASP A 494 22.24 11.92 -2.26
CA ASP A 494 20.89 11.63 -1.78
C ASP A 494 20.10 12.89 -1.36
N TRP A 495 18.78 12.73 -1.36
CA TRP A 495 17.83 13.79 -1.03
C TRP A 495 17.91 14.24 0.43
N GLN A 496 18.27 13.36 1.36
CA GLN A 496 18.31 13.70 2.77
C GLN A 496 19.42 14.72 3.03
N ASP A 497 20.58 14.54 2.40
CA ASP A 497 21.68 15.49 2.51
C ASP A 497 21.37 16.82 1.81
N ALA A 498 20.73 16.78 0.63
CA ALA A 498 20.30 17.99 -0.06
C ALA A 498 19.29 18.82 0.75
N THR A 499 18.35 18.16 1.43
CA THR A 499 17.38 18.83 2.29
C THR A 499 17.99 19.33 3.59
N ASN A 500 18.90 18.58 4.22
CA ASN A 500 19.64 19.04 5.39
C ASN A 500 20.45 20.31 5.10
N ALA A 501 21.10 20.37 3.94
CA ALA A 501 21.84 21.56 3.50
C ALA A 501 20.92 22.75 3.19
N ALA A 502 19.77 22.49 2.56
CA ALA A 502 18.73 23.50 2.35
C ALA A 502 18.20 24.07 3.67
N GLU A 503 18.01 23.23 4.68
CA GLU A 503 17.62 23.63 6.03
C GLU A 503 18.69 24.48 6.71
N ALA A 504 19.96 24.06 6.66
CA ALA A 504 21.06 24.83 7.23
C ALA A 504 21.17 26.22 6.61
N TYR A 505 20.94 26.33 5.30
CA TYR A 505 20.84 27.62 4.61
C TYR A 505 19.64 28.43 5.10
N ALA A 506 18.46 27.80 5.21
CA ALA A 506 17.25 28.47 5.69
C ALA A 506 17.36 28.94 7.14
N ASP A 507 17.98 28.18 8.05
CA ASP A 507 18.13 28.57 9.45
C ASP A 507 18.96 29.86 9.61
N ILE A 508 19.90 30.11 8.70
CA ILE A 508 20.72 31.33 8.66
C ILE A 508 19.97 32.48 7.95
N HIS A 509 19.29 32.17 6.84
CA HIS A 509 18.81 33.17 5.89
C HIS A 509 17.30 33.41 5.90
N MET A 510 16.48 32.65 6.62
CA MET A 510 15.01 32.73 6.56
C MET A 510 14.45 33.91 7.35
N ASP A 511 13.48 34.60 6.76
CA ASP A 511 12.65 35.55 7.51
C ASP A 511 11.56 34.77 8.28
N THR A 512 11.66 34.78 9.60
CA THR A 512 10.75 34.09 10.53
C THR A 512 9.28 34.51 10.40
N THR A 513 8.98 35.60 9.69
CA THR A 513 7.61 36.05 9.40
C THR A 513 6.92 35.26 8.28
N LEU A 514 7.68 34.69 7.34
CA LEU A 514 7.18 33.89 6.20
C LEU A 514 7.04 32.39 6.53
N ALA A 515 7.85 31.91 7.48
CA ALA A 515 8.01 30.52 7.89
C ALA A 515 6.85 29.93 8.73
N LYS A 516 6.02 30.77 9.37
CA LYS A 516 4.90 30.27 10.18
C LYS A 516 3.75 29.83 9.29
N ARG A 517 3.42 28.53 9.35
CA ARG A 517 2.30 27.87 8.63
C ARG A 517 0.92 28.52 8.89
N SER A 518 0.77 29.28 9.99
CA SER A 518 -0.50 29.74 10.55
C SER A 518 -0.88 31.21 10.33
N ARG A 519 -0.33 31.91 9.32
CA ARG A 519 -0.63 33.35 9.12
C ARG A 519 -1.94 33.57 8.30
N PRO A 520 -2.94 34.32 8.83
CA PRO A 520 -4.27 34.48 8.21
C PRO A 520 -4.30 35.11 6.81
N TRP A 521 -3.28 35.89 6.44
CA TRP A 521 -3.24 36.57 5.13
C TRP A 521 -3.07 35.62 3.94
N LYS A 522 -2.62 34.37 4.17
CA LYS A 522 -2.41 33.37 3.10
C LYS A 522 -3.72 32.84 2.49
N ILE A 523 -4.83 32.95 3.24
CA ILE A 523 -6.19 32.53 2.85
C ILE A 523 -6.98 33.71 2.22
N GLN A 524 -6.42 34.92 2.22
CA GLN A 524 -7.06 36.04 1.54
C GLN A 524 -7.10 35.79 0.02
N PRO A 525 -8.11 36.33 -0.69
CA PRO A 525 -8.13 36.33 -2.14
C PRO A 525 -6.81 36.90 -2.70
N ALA A 526 -6.29 36.28 -3.75
CA ALA A 526 -5.12 36.82 -4.45
C ALA A 526 -5.43 38.24 -4.94
N SER A 527 -4.47 39.15 -4.80
CA SER A 527 -4.67 40.51 -5.33
C SER A 527 -4.78 40.47 -6.86
N ASN A 528 -5.56 41.37 -7.46
CA ASN A 528 -5.71 41.44 -8.93
C ASN A 528 -4.36 41.41 -9.67
N LYS A 529 -3.34 42.09 -9.12
CA LYS A 529 -1.96 42.07 -9.65
C LYS A 529 -1.32 40.69 -9.61
N GLN A 530 -1.53 39.92 -8.54
CA GLN A 530 -1.03 38.53 -8.45
C GLN A 530 -1.81 37.60 -9.39
N MET A 531 -3.13 37.80 -9.52
CA MET A 531 -3.95 37.04 -10.46
C MET A 531 -3.49 37.23 -11.90
N GLU A 532 -3.35 38.48 -12.34
CA GLU A 532 -2.87 38.81 -13.69
C GLU A 532 -1.46 38.27 -13.93
N PHE A 533 -0.58 38.38 -12.94
CA PHE A 533 0.79 37.89 -13.06
C PHE A 533 0.87 36.36 -13.14
N ALA A 534 0.10 35.64 -12.31
CA ALA A 534 0.00 34.19 -12.37
C ALA A 534 -0.64 33.71 -13.68
N LYS A 535 -1.66 34.42 -14.20
CA LYS A 535 -2.28 34.15 -15.51
C LYS A 535 -1.26 34.28 -16.62
N ARG A 536 -0.45 35.34 -16.61
CA ARG A 536 0.63 35.55 -17.58
C ARG A 536 1.69 34.45 -17.55
N LEU A 537 1.95 33.88 -16.37
CA LEU A 537 2.89 32.78 -16.19
C LEU A 537 2.28 31.39 -16.49
N GLY A 538 0.98 31.31 -16.79
CA GLY A 538 0.26 30.05 -17.05
C GLY A 538 0.07 29.19 -15.81
N VAL A 539 0.15 29.78 -14.60
CA VAL A 539 0.07 29.05 -13.32
C VAL A 539 -1.11 29.50 -12.45
N TRP A 540 -2.03 30.28 -13.01
CA TRP A 540 -3.24 30.71 -12.32
C TRP A 540 -4.38 29.71 -12.47
N SER A 541 -5.11 29.51 -11.39
CA SER A 541 -6.40 28.81 -11.38
C SER A 541 -7.41 29.62 -10.58
N ASP A 542 -8.66 29.64 -11.03
CA ASP A 542 -9.71 30.37 -10.34
C ASP A 542 -9.97 29.74 -8.97
N GLY A 543 -10.05 30.58 -7.92
CA GLY A 543 -10.11 30.15 -6.53
C GLY A 543 -8.76 30.08 -5.81
N MET A 544 -7.62 30.31 -6.49
CA MET A 544 -6.31 30.38 -5.83
C MET A 544 -6.26 31.51 -4.79
N GLY A 545 -5.93 31.13 -3.55
CA GLY A 545 -5.65 32.08 -2.49
C GLY A 545 -4.34 32.85 -2.72
N LYS A 546 -4.15 33.97 -2.03
CA LYS A 546 -2.94 34.81 -2.10
C LYS A 546 -1.66 34.02 -1.83
N GLY A 547 -1.70 33.05 -0.92
CA GLY A 547 -0.56 32.18 -0.59
C GLY A 547 -0.25 31.14 -1.67
N GLU A 548 -1.27 30.56 -2.30
CA GLU A 548 -1.12 29.56 -3.37
C GLU A 548 -0.62 30.20 -4.65
N ALA A 549 -1.23 31.33 -5.03
CA ALA A 549 -0.77 32.13 -6.15
C ALA A 549 0.70 32.55 -5.97
N ALA A 550 1.09 33.00 -4.76
CA ALA A 550 2.47 33.35 -4.48
C ALA A 550 3.42 32.15 -4.62
N LYS A 551 3.07 30.97 -4.09
CA LYS A 551 3.89 29.75 -4.20
C LYS A 551 4.03 29.28 -5.65
N ALA A 552 2.93 29.26 -6.41
CA ALA A 552 2.91 28.85 -7.82
C ALA A 552 3.73 29.81 -8.69
N ILE A 553 3.58 31.12 -8.48
CA ILE A 553 4.39 32.15 -9.14
C ILE A 553 5.88 31.91 -8.83
N THR A 554 6.22 31.77 -7.55
CA THR A 554 7.61 31.59 -7.12
C THR A 554 8.23 30.31 -7.69
N HIS A 555 7.51 29.20 -7.62
CA HIS A 555 7.96 27.93 -8.19
C HIS A 555 8.19 28.05 -9.71
N LYS A 556 7.27 28.68 -10.44
CA LYS A 556 7.40 28.88 -11.89
C LYS A 556 8.57 29.80 -12.26
N LEU A 557 8.77 30.90 -11.52
CA LEU A 557 9.89 31.81 -11.76
C LEU A 557 11.24 31.13 -11.50
N ALA A 558 11.34 30.36 -10.41
CA ALA A 558 12.52 29.58 -10.09
C ALA A 558 12.81 28.53 -11.16
N ARG A 559 11.78 27.81 -11.62
CA ARG A 559 11.89 26.84 -12.71
C ARG A 559 12.32 27.49 -14.02
N ASN A 560 11.75 28.63 -14.40
CA ASN A 560 12.15 29.36 -15.59
C ASN A 560 13.63 29.77 -15.52
N MET A 561 14.11 30.22 -14.36
CA MET A 561 15.53 30.55 -14.16
C MET A 561 16.45 29.33 -14.31
N LEU A 562 16.04 28.17 -13.78
CA LEU A 562 16.76 26.91 -13.96
C LEU A 562 16.80 26.45 -15.43
N VAL A 563 15.73 26.73 -16.19
CA VAL A 563 15.66 26.46 -17.63
C VAL A 563 16.54 27.42 -18.43
N GLU A 564 16.46 28.73 -18.16
CA GLU A 564 17.31 29.76 -18.78
C GLU A 564 18.80 29.49 -18.54
N SER A 565 19.13 29.00 -17.35
CA SER A 565 20.49 28.61 -16.96
C SER A 565 20.91 27.22 -17.45
N LYS A 566 20.06 26.53 -18.23
CA LYS A 566 20.27 25.17 -18.80
C LYS A 566 20.51 24.06 -17.76
N VAL A 567 20.15 24.31 -16.51
CA VAL A 567 20.19 23.32 -15.42
C VAL A 567 19.09 22.28 -15.64
N VAL A 568 17.89 22.72 -16.02
CA VAL A 568 16.74 21.87 -16.34
C VAL A 568 16.31 22.11 -17.79
N ARG A 569 15.75 21.11 -18.48
CA ARG A 569 15.16 21.31 -19.82
C ARG A 569 13.73 21.81 -19.71
N GLU A 570 13.32 22.63 -20.67
CA GLU A 570 11.90 22.89 -20.89
C GLU A 570 11.24 21.58 -21.33
N VAL A 571 10.10 21.24 -20.71
CA VAL A 571 9.30 20.04 -21.03
C VAL A 571 8.21 20.45 -21.98
#